data_AF-A0A953N384-F1
#
_entry.id   AF-A0A953N384-F1
#
_cell.length_a   1.000
_cell.length_b   1.000
_cell.length_c   1.000
_cell.angle_alpha   90.00
_cell.angle_beta   90.00
_cell.angle_gamma   90.00
#
_symmetry.space_group_name_H-M   'P 1'
#
loop_
_entity.id
_entity.type
_entity.pdbx_description
1 polymer ?
#
loop_
_entity_poly.entity_id
_entity_poly.type
_entity_poly.pdbx_seq_one_letter_code
_entity_poly.pdbx_strand_id
1 'polypeptide(L)'
;MKKVVFKNDMFYSILIIFLSILIVWNIYALTTGRFIAVISILIQSILLILVITRHEKTKIGITVWTVWIMIGASFGLLGKFMKLFLGDEMGPLLEGILENIILLLIAYVFYSYNKSSVRIEFVEKDKDNKAM
;
A
#
# COMPACT_ATOMS: atom_id res chain seq x y z
N MET A 1 -12.78 -19.06 12.78
CA MET A 1 -11.54 -18.29 12.47
C MET A 1 -11.95 -16.96 11.86
N LYS A 2 -11.26 -15.85 12.18
CA LYS A 2 -11.55 -14.56 11.53
C LYS A 2 -10.89 -14.52 10.16
N LYS A 3 -11.64 -14.19 9.12
CA LYS A 3 -11.12 -13.99 7.76
C LYS A 3 -11.49 -12.60 7.26
N VAL A 4 -10.64 -12.06 6.39
CA VAL A 4 -10.97 -10.84 5.65
C VAL A 4 -11.77 -11.20 4.41
N VAL A 5 -12.91 -10.53 4.25
CA VAL A 5 -13.74 -10.60 3.06
C VAL A 5 -13.63 -9.26 2.33
N PHE A 6 -13.13 -9.34 1.10
CA PHE A 6 -13.17 -8.24 0.16
C PHE A 6 -14.56 -8.24 -0.49
N LYS A 7 -15.35 -7.19 -0.27
CA LYS A 7 -16.68 -7.04 -0.88
C LYS A 7 -16.59 -6.78 -2.39
N ASN A 8 -15.47 -6.23 -2.85
CA ASN A 8 -15.25 -5.86 -4.23
C ASN A 8 -14.04 -6.63 -4.77
N ASP A 9 -14.30 -7.59 -5.67
CA ASP A 9 -13.27 -8.41 -6.30
C ASP A 9 -12.35 -7.60 -7.23
N MET A 10 -12.85 -6.51 -7.83
CA MET A 10 -12.03 -5.60 -8.64
C MET A 10 -10.99 -4.90 -7.76
N PHE A 11 -11.37 -4.43 -6.58
CA PHE A 11 -10.42 -3.82 -5.63
C PHE A 11 -9.36 -4.83 -5.18
N TYR A 12 -9.76 -6.08 -4.90
CA TYR A 12 -8.84 -7.15 -4.55
C TYR A 12 -7.81 -7.41 -5.67
N SER A 13 -8.27 -7.54 -6.92
CA SER A 13 -7.39 -7.77 -8.08
C SER A 13 -6.47 -6.58 -8.34
N ILE A 14 -6.98 -5.35 -8.29
CA ILE A 14 -6.17 -4.13 -8.47
C ILE A 14 -5.10 -4.03 -7.39
N LEU A 15 -5.43 -4.30 -6.13
CA LEU A 15 -4.48 -4.25 -5.03
C LEU A 15 -3.35 -5.26 -5.20
N ILE A 16 -3.65 -6.49 -5.63
CA ILE A 16 -2.64 -7.51 -5.90
C ILE A 16 -1.72 -7.05 -7.04
N ILE A 17 -2.29 -6.66 -8.18
CA ILE A 17 -1.52 -6.21 -9.34
C ILE A 17 -0.63 -5.03 -8.96
N PHE A 18 -1.17 -4.06 -8.23
CA PHE A 18 -0.43 -2.88 -7.81
C PHE A 18 0.73 -3.21 -6.87
N LEU A 19 0.51 -4.08 -5.87
CA LEU A 19 1.58 -4.54 -4.98
C LEU A 19 2.65 -5.34 -5.74
N SER A 20 2.26 -6.19 -6.68
CA SER A 20 3.21 -6.93 -7.51
C SER A 20 4.06 -6.01 -8.38
N ILE A 21 3.47 -5.02 -9.05
CA ILE A 21 4.20 -4.02 -9.85
C ILE A 21 5.18 -3.25 -8.96
N LEU A 22 4.75 -2.83 -7.77
CA LEU A 22 5.61 -2.13 -6.82
C LEU A 22 6.80 -2.98 -6.34
N ILE A 23 6.59 -4.27 -6.10
CA ILE A 23 7.69 -5.17 -5.73
C ILE A 23 8.69 -5.27 -6.87
N VAL A 24 8.23 -5.48 -8.11
CA VAL A 24 9.10 -5.54 -9.30
C VAL A 24 9.87 -4.23 -9.48
N TRP A 25 9.21 -3.08 -9.30
CA TRP A 25 9.85 -1.77 -9.37
C TRP A 25 10.93 -1.61 -8.31
N ASN A 26 10.68 -2.04 -7.07
CA ASN A 26 11.68 -1.96 -6.00
C ASN A 26 12.82 -2.96 -6.19
N ILE A 27 12.57 -4.13 -6.78
CA ILE A 27 13.64 -5.07 -7.19
C ILE A 27 14.53 -4.41 -8.25
N TYR A 28 13.93 -3.77 -9.25
CA TYR A 28 14.70 -3.01 -10.25
C TYR A 28 15.53 -1.91 -9.59
N ALA A 29 14.95 -1.11 -8.68
CA ALA A 29 15.67 -0.08 -7.94
C ALA A 29 16.83 -0.61 -7.08
N LEU A 30 16.72 -1.85 -6.59
CA LEU A 30 17.81 -2.51 -5.88
C LEU A 30 19.01 -2.75 -6.82
N THR A 31 18.76 -3.14 -8.07
CA THR A 31 19.84 -3.32 -9.07
C THR A 31 20.56 -2.02 -9.42
N THR A 32 19.90 -0.87 -9.23
CA THR A 32 20.50 0.45 -9.42
C THR A 32 21.20 1.00 -8.15
N GLY A 33 21.43 0.16 -7.14
CA GLY A 33 22.17 0.52 -5.92
C GLY A 33 21.32 1.15 -4.79
N ARG A 34 19.99 1.17 -4.90
CA ARG A 34 19.12 1.74 -3.86
C ARG A 34 18.78 0.69 -2.79
N PHE A 35 19.69 0.45 -1.85
CA PHE A 35 19.50 -0.54 -0.78
C PHE A 35 18.26 -0.32 0.09
N ILE A 36 17.77 0.92 0.20
CA ILE A 36 16.53 1.24 0.91
C ILE A 36 15.32 0.47 0.33
N ALA A 37 15.38 0.08 -0.95
CA ALA A 37 14.33 -0.67 -1.63
C ALA A 37 14.09 -2.05 -1.00
N VAL A 38 15.08 -2.64 -0.30
CA VAL A 38 14.91 -3.93 0.40
C VAL A 38 13.79 -3.86 1.45
N ILE A 39 13.74 -2.77 2.21
CA ILE A 39 12.70 -2.57 3.23
C ILE A 39 11.32 -2.49 2.57
N SER A 40 11.22 -1.74 1.46
CA SER A 40 9.99 -1.63 0.69
C SER A 40 9.53 -2.99 0.14
N ILE A 41 10.44 -3.79 -0.41
CA ILE A 41 10.14 -5.15 -0.91
C ILE A 41 9.59 -6.03 0.21
N LEU A 42 10.23 -6.03 1.39
CA LEU A 42 9.79 -6.84 2.53
C LEU A 42 8.38 -6.46 2.98
N ILE A 43 8.12 -5.16 3.20
CA ILE A 43 6.81 -4.68 3.63
C ILE A 43 5.73 -5.03 2.60
N GLN A 44 5.99 -4.79 1.31
CA GLN A 44 5.04 -5.07 0.24
C GLN A 44 4.78 -6.57 0.07
N SER A 45 5.82 -7.41 0.22
CA SER A 45 5.68 -8.86 0.13
C SER A 45 4.83 -9.42 1.27
N ILE A 46 5.07 -8.96 2.51
CA ILE A 46 4.25 -9.33 3.67
C ILE A 46 2.80 -8.92 3.45
N LEU A 47 2.58 -7.68 2.97
CA LEU A 47 1.24 -7.18 2.71
C LEU A 47 0.54 -8.00 1.62
N LEU A 48 1.24 -8.35 0.54
CA LEU A 48 0.72 -9.18 -0.55
C LEU A 48 0.32 -10.57 -0.04
N ILE A 49 1.15 -11.20 0.79
CA ILE A 49 0.83 -12.49 1.42
C ILE A 49 -0.43 -12.38 2.28
N LEU A 50 -0.56 -11.33 3.10
CA LEU A 50 -1.77 -11.12 3.92
C LEU A 50 -3.02 -10.97 3.03
N VAL A 51 -2.92 -10.22 1.95
CA VAL A 51 -4.01 -10.01 0.98
C VAL A 51 -4.42 -11.34 0.34
N ILE A 52 -3.47 -12.11 -0.21
CA ILE A 52 -3.73 -13.40 -0.87
C ILE A 52 -4.33 -14.42 0.10
N THR A 53 -3.79 -14.50 1.33
CA THR A 53 -4.27 -15.43 2.36
C THR A 53 -5.57 -14.98 3.02
N ARG A 54 -6.08 -13.79 2.68
CA ARG A 54 -7.28 -13.17 3.29
C ARG A 54 -7.20 -13.14 4.81
N HIS A 55 -6.01 -12.87 5.34
CA HIS A 55 -5.74 -12.88 6.77
C HIS A 55 -6.48 -11.74 7.48
N GLU A 56 -6.88 -11.92 8.74
CA GLU A 56 -7.61 -10.91 9.54
C GLU A 56 -6.88 -9.55 9.63
N LYS A 57 -5.54 -9.59 9.60
CA LYS A 57 -4.67 -8.41 9.69
C LYS A 57 -4.58 -7.61 8.38
N THR A 58 -5.14 -8.10 7.28
CA THR A 58 -5.04 -7.45 5.96
C THR A 58 -5.58 -6.02 5.97
N LYS A 59 -6.76 -5.82 6.60
CA LYS A 59 -7.37 -4.49 6.67
C LYS A 59 -6.45 -3.48 7.37
N ILE A 60 -5.86 -3.87 8.49
CA ILE A 60 -4.93 -3.02 9.25
C ILE A 60 -3.63 -2.83 8.45
N GLY A 61 -3.10 -3.89 7.84
CA GLY A 61 -1.90 -3.83 7.01
C GLY A 61 -2.01 -2.82 5.88
N ILE A 62 -3.10 -2.87 5.09
CA ILE A 62 -3.35 -1.91 4.00
C ILE A 62 -3.51 -0.50 4.56
N THR A 63 -4.18 -0.34 5.70
CA THR A 63 -4.37 0.96 6.35
C THR A 63 -3.04 1.57 6.77
N VAL A 64 -2.19 0.81 7.47
CA VAL A 64 -0.87 1.28 7.93
C VAL A 64 0.03 1.60 6.74
N TRP A 65 0.05 0.73 5.73
CA TRP A 65 0.87 0.92 4.54
C TRP A 65 0.46 2.18 3.75
N THR A 66 -0.83 2.41 3.53
CA THR A 66 -1.32 3.63 2.86
C THR A 66 -1.03 4.89 3.67
N VAL A 67 -1.22 4.85 5.00
CA VAL A 67 -0.86 5.98 5.89
C VAL A 67 0.64 6.28 5.83
N TRP A 68 1.49 5.26 5.81
CA TRP A 68 2.94 5.45 5.70
C TRP A 68 3.33 6.14 4.39
N ILE A 69 2.72 5.76 3.26
CA ILE A 69 2.94 6.43 1.97
C ILE A 69 2.47 7.88 2.03
N MET A 70 1.29 8.14 2.61
CA MET A 70 0.76 9.51 2.72
C MET A 70 1.69 10.40 3.54
N ILE A 71 2.22 9.91 4.67
CA ILE A 71 3.19 10.64 5.48
C ILE A 71 4.45 10.93 4.67
N GLY A 72 5.06 9.91 4.05
CA GLY A 72 6.28 10.08 3.27
C GLY A 72 6.13 11.09 2.12
N ALA A 73 5.04 11.00 1.35
CA ALA A 73 4.77 11.91 0.24
C ALA A 73 4.47 13.35 0.73
N SER A 74 3.79 13.51 1.86
CA SER A 74 3.54 14.82 2.47
C SER A 74 4.85 15.49 2.93
N PHE A 75 5.73 14.75 3.61
CA PHE A 75 7.06 15.25 3.97
C PHE A 75 7.90 15.57 2.73
N GLY A 76 7.82 14.75 1.68
CA GLY A 76 8.47 15.00 0.41
C GLY A 76 7.98 16.31 -0.24
N LEU A 77 6.69 16.62 -0.16
CA LEU A 77 6.14 17.89 -0.63
C LEU A 77 6.66 19.06 0.18
N LEU A 78 6.59 18.99 1.51
CA LEU A 78 7.12 20.03 2.40
C LEU A 78 8.59 20.32 2.11
N GLY A 79 9.41 19.28 1.94
CA GLY A 79 10.82 19.42 1.56
C GLY A 79 11.01 20.18 0.25
N LYS A 80 10.22 19.88 -0.78
CA LYS A 80 10.31 20.53 -2.09
C LYS A 80 9.79 21.96 -2.06
N PHE A 81 8.73 22.25 -1.30
CA PHE A 81 8.27 23.62 -1.09
C PHE A 81 9.33 24.48 -0.39
N MET A 82 9.99 23.96 0.65
CA MET A 82 11.09 24.68 1.30
C MET A 82 12.22 25.01 0.32
N LYS A 83 12.61 24.07 -0.54
CA LYS A 83 13.62 24.32 -1.60
C LYS A 83 13.19 25.40 -2.58
N LEU A 84 11.92 25.42 -2.97
CA LEU A 84 11.37 26.46 -3.83
C LEU A 84 11.50 27.86 -3.17
N PHE A 85 11.23 27.96 -1.87
CA PHE A 85 11.41 29.21 -1.12
C PHE A 85 12.87 29.65 -0.99
N LEU A 86 13.82 28.71 -1.04
CA LEU A 86 15.26 28.97 -0.97
C LEU A 86 15.88 29.36 -2.33
N GLY A 87 15.10 29.33 -3.41
CA GLY A 87 15.55 29.75 -4.74
C GLY A 87 16.21 28.65 -5.59
N ASP A 88 16.01 27.37 -5.24
CA ASP A 88 16.48 26.23 -6.05
C ASP A 88 15.80 26.18 -7.43
N GLU A 89 16.43 25.50 -8.40
CA GLU A 89 15.92 25.36 -9.78
C GLU A 89 14.53 24.70 -9.84
N MET A 90 13.57 25.38 -10.49
CA MET A 90 12.16 24.95 -10.53
C MET A 90 11.92 23.63 -11.28
N GLY A 91 12.69 23.31 -12.31
CA GLY A 91 12.42 22.16 -13.20
C GLY A 91 12.40 20.83 -12.46
N PRO A 92 13.52 20.39 -11.86
CA PRO A 92 13.59 19.16 -11.07
C PRO A 92 12.65 19.16 -9.84
N LEU A 93 12.35 20.33 -9.29
CA LEU A 93 11.41 20.48 -8.17
C LEU A 93 9.97 20.18 -8.59
N LEU A 94 9.54 20.67 -9.75
CA LEU A 94 8.18 20.47 -10.27
C LEU A 94 7.90 18.99 -10.56
N GLU A 95 8.83 18.29 -11.21
CA GLU A 95 8.71 16.85 -11.45
C GLU A 95 8.53 16.09 -10.13
N GLY A 96 9.37 16.42 -9.15
CA GLY A 96 9.26 15.82 -7.82
C GLY A 96 7.95 16.15 -7.10
N ILE A 97 7.41 17.36 -7.25
CA ILE A 97 6.13 17.74 -6.61
C ILE A 97 5.00 16.91 -7.21
N LEU A 98 4.96 16.78 -8.54
CA LEU A 98 3.96 15.97 -9.23
C LEU A 98 4.01 14.51 -8.80
N GLU A 99 5.20 13.91 -8.71
CA GLU A 99 5.39 12.53 -8.25
C GLU A 99 4.79 12.31 -6.85
N ASN A 100 5.05 13.23 -5.91
CA ASN A 100 4.50 13.14 -4.55
C ASN A 100 2.98 13.34 -4.50
N ILE A 101 2.41 14.21 -5.33
CA ILE A 101 0.95 14.40 -5.43
C ILE A 101 0.28 13.12 -5.95
N ILE A 102 0.84 12.51 -6.99
CA ILE A 102 0.32 11.25 -7.55
C ILE A 102 0.37 10.14 -6.48
N LEU A 103 1.49 10.01 -5.75
CA LEU A 103 1.62 9.05 -4.67
C LEU A 103 0.58 9.27 -3.55
N LEU A 104 0.33 10.52 -3.17
CA LEU A 104 -0.71 10.87 -2.19
C LEU A 104 -2.10 10.44 -2.66
N LEU A 105 -2.45 10.74 -3.91
CA LEU A 105 -3.75 10.37 -4.48
C LEU A 105 -3.94 8.86 -4.51
N ILE A 106 -2.93 8.12 -4.96
CA ILE A 106 -2.95 6.65 -4.97
C ILE A 106 -3.17 6.11 -3.55
N ALA A 107 -2.37 6.59 -2.59
CA ALA A 107 -2.46 6.13 -1.21
C ALA A 107 -3.83 6.44 -0.58
N TYR A 108 -4.38 7.62 -0.86
CA TYR A 108 -5.71 8.02 -0.41
C TYR A 108 -6.82 7.13 -1.01
N VAL A 109 -6.76 6.84 -2.32
CA VAL A 109 -7.73 5.95 -2.98
C VAL A 109 -7.68 4.57 -2.33
N PHE A 110 -6.50 3.97 -2.17
CA PHE A 110 -6.37 2.66 -1.53
C PHE A 110 -6.87 2.67 -0.07
N TYR A 111 -6.58 3.74 0.69
CA TYR A 111 -7.08 3.90 2.06
C TYR A 111 -8.61 3.95 2.11
N SER A 112 -9.22 4.76 1.24
CA SER A 112 -10.67 4.95 1.16
C SER A 112 -11.39 3.65 0.79
N TYR A 113 -10.92 2.98 -0.27
CA TYR A 113 -11.50 1.70 -0.70
C TYR A 113 -11.27 0.57 0.30
N ASN A 114 -10.14 0.55 1.01
CA ASN A 114 -9.91 -0.42 2.08
C ASN A 114 -10.91 -0.23 3.23
N LYS A 115 -11.21 1.02 3.59
CA LYS A 115 -12.20 1.33 4.63
C LYS A 115 -13.61 0.88 4.23
N SER A 116 -14.01 1.07 2.97
CA SER A 116 -15.35 0.73 2.48
C SER A 116 -15.55 -0.74 2.11
N SER A 117 -14.52 -1.39 1.56
CA SER A 117 -14.65 -2.67 0.85
C SER A 117 -14.13 -3.86 1.64
N VAL A 118 -13.39 -3.65 2.73
CA VAL A 118 -12.77 -4.72 3.50
C VAL A 118 -13.49 -4.90 4.85
N ARG A 119 -14.08 -6.08 5.04
CA ARG A 119 -14.75 -6.49 6.29
C ARG A 119 -14.05 -7.68 6.91
N ILE A 120 -14.05 -7.74 8.24
CA ILE A 120 -13.56 -8.90 8.99
C ILE A 120 -14.81 -9.67 9.39
N GLU A 121 -14.92 -10.90 8.92
CA GLU A 121 -16.03 -11.79 9.23
C GLU A 121 -15.55 -12.94 10.11
N PHE A 122 -16.41 -13.35 11.05
CA PHE A 122 -16.18 -14.52 11.87
C PHE A 122 -16.66 -15.74 11.08
N VAL A 123 -15.74 -16.62 10.68
CA VAL A 123 -16.13 -17.96 10.24
C VAL A 123 -16.45 -18.76 11.49
N GLU A 124 -17.73 -18.88 11.81
CA GLU A 124 -18.23 -19.84 12.78
C GLU A 124 -18.01 -21.24 12.20
N LYS A 125 -17.35 -22.11 12.97
CA LYS A 125 -17.13 -23.50 12.60
C LYS A 125 -18.50 -24.20 12.74
N ASP A 126 -19.29 -24.26 11.66
CA ASP A 126 -20.54 -25.01 11.70
C ASP A 126 -20.21 -26.52 11.60
N LYS A 127 -20.25 -27.17 12.77
CA LYS A 127 -20.56 -28.59 13.03
C LYS A 127 -19.93 -29.68 12.15
N ASP A 128 -18.70 -30.09 12.51
CA ASP A 128 -18.27 -31.50 12.38
C ASP A 128 -18.63 -32.31 13.64
N ASN A 129 -19.86 -32.12 14.13
CA ASN A 129 -20.46 -32.97 15.17
C ASN A 129 -21.80 -33.54 14.70
N LYS A 130 -21.89 -33.87 13.40
CA LYS A 130 -22.98 -34.63 12.79
C LYS A 130 -22.45 -35.62 11.76
N ALA A 131 -22.01 -36.77 12.28
CA ALA A 131 -21.70 -38.07 11.67
C ALA A 131 -20.38 -38.52 12.30
N MET A 132 -20.36 -39.24 13.43
CA MET A 132 -20.93 -40.58 13.63
C MET A 132 -20.75 -41.47 12.40
#